data_AF-A0A9J6A0D8-F1
#
_entry.id   AF-A0A9J6A0D8-F1
#
_cell.length_a   1.000
_cell.length_b   1.000
_cell.length_c   1.000
_cell.angle_alpha   90.00
_cell.angle_beta   90.00
_cell.angle_gamma   90.00
#
_symmetry.space_group_name_H-M   'P 1'
#
loop_
_entity.id
_entity.type
_entity.pdbx_description
1 polymer ?
#
loop_
_entity_poly.entity_id
_entity_poly.type
_entity_poly.pdbx_seq_one_letter_code
_entity_poly.pdbx_strand_id
1 'polypeptide(L)'
;MDLPWYSLEISINLDHFLTVPSKKYGPLMLLHLGSKPVLVASSVEAAREIMKTHDLVCSSRPKADKLFYGPRDVGFSPYGEYWKQIKSTVVLHLLSNKRVQSYHV
;
A
#
# COMPACT_ATOMS: atom_id res chain seq x y z
N MET A 1 -0.49 40.80 10.84
CA MET A 1 0.48 39.72 10.57
C MET A 1 -0.22 38.45 10.99
N ASP A 2 -1.11 37.99 10.13
CA ASP A 2 -2.17 37.06 10.48
C ASP A 2 -1.93 35.81 9.64
N LEU A 3 -1.35 34.79 10.27
CA LEU A 3 -1.33 33.46 9.67
C LEU A 3 -2.70 32.84 9.95
N PRO A 4 -3.58 32.70 8.93
CA PRO A 4 -4.90 32.17 9.14
C PRO A 4 -4.78 30.67 9.37
N TRP A 5 -5.54 30.23 10.35
CA TRP A 5 -5.95 28.90 10.84
C TRP A 5 -6.27 27.80 9.80
N TYR A 6 -5.89 27.95 8.52
CA TYR A 6 -6.00 26.94 7.47
C TYR A 6 -5.11 25.69 7.69
N SER A 7 -4.29 25.65 8.74
CA SER A 7 -3.35 24.54 8.97
C SER A 7 -3.87 23.41 9.88
N LEU A 8 -5.13 23.46 10.35
CA LEU A 8 -5.66 22.44 11.27
C LEU A 8 -6.75 21.52 10.70
N GLU A 9 -7.10 21.67 9.43
CA GLU A 9 -7.86 20.66 8.70
C GLU A 9 -7.03 20.11 7.53
N ILE A 10 -5.85 19.57 7.86
CA ILE A 10 -5.26 18.54 6.99
C ILE A 10 -6.15 17.30 7.14
N SER A 11 -7.34 17.37 6.53
CA SER A 11 -7.94 16.20 5.92
C SER A 11 -6.81 15.52 5.17
N ILE A 12 -6.59 14.24 5.47
CA ILE A 12 -5.42 13.46 5.05
C ILE A 12 -5.46 13.33 3.52
N ASN A 13 -5.15 14.41 2.82
CA ASN A 13 -5.19 14.49 1.40
C ASN A 13 -3.87 13.92 0.92
N LEU A 14 -3.93 12.64 0.55
CA LEU A 14 -2.77 11.84 0.17
C LEU A 14 -1.96 12.53 -0.94
N ASP A 15 -2.64 13.24 -1.85
CA ASP A 15 -1.99 14.00 -2.92
C ASP A 15 -1.09 15.09 -2.36
N HIS A 16 -1.55 15.84 -1.36
CA HIS A 16 -0.74 16.90 -0.75
C HIS A 16 0.44 16.34 0.05
N PHE A 17 0.21 15.24 0.79
CA PHE A 17 1.23 14.57 1.60
C PHE A 17 2.41 14.06 0.76
N LEU A 18 2.13 13.54 -0.44
CA LEU A 18 3.16 13.01 -1.33
C LEU A 18 3.78 14.07 -2.25
N THR A 19 2.98 15.04 -2.71
CA THR A 19 3.40 16.01 -3.73
C THR A 19 4.30 17.12 -3.18
N VAL A 20 4.01 17.65 -1.98
CA VAL A 20 4.78 18.77 -1.42
C VAL A 20 6.23 18.40 -1.13
N PRO A 21 6.53 17.29 -0.45
CA PRO A 21 7.91 16.85 -0.24
C PRO A 21 8.61 16.47 -1.54
N SER A 22 7.87 15.91 -2.51
CA SER A 22 8.44 15.47 -3.79
C SER A 22 9.00 16.61 -4.61
N LYS A 23 8.37 17.78 -4.58
CA LYS A 23 8.90 18.98 -5.26
C LYS A 23 10.27 19.41 -4.75
N LYS A 24 10.57 19.13 -3.48
CA LYS A 24 11.84 19.54 -2.84
C LYS A 24 12.91 18.45 -2.89
N TYR A 25 12.53 17.19 -2.67
CA TYR A 25 13.47 16.07 -2.50
C TYR A 25 13.50 15.11 -3.70
N GLY A 26 12.62 15.30 -4.68
CA GLY A 26 12.53 14.47 -5.88
C GLY A 26 11.40 13.42 -5.83
N PRO A 27 11.25 12.62 -6.91
CA PRO A 27 10.16 11.65 -7.05
C PRO A 27 10.35 10.35 -6.24
N LEU A 28 11.53 10.13 -5.67
CA LEU A 28 11.84 9.00 -4.80
C LEU A 28 12.53 9.53 -3.55
N MET A 29 11.92 9.34 -2.39
CA MET A 29 12.41 9.93 -1.13
C MET A 29 12.25 8.96 0.04
N LEU A 30 13.16 9.06 1.01
CA LEU A 30 13.08 8.29 2.26
C LEU A 30 12.56 9.19 3.39
N LEU A 31 11.37 8.87 3.89
CA LEU A 31 10.75 9.55 5.03
C LEU A 31 10.90 8.70 6.29
N HIS A 32 11.13 9.33 7.43
CA HIS A 32 11.12 8.64 8.72
C HIS A 32 9.77 8.88 9.39
N LEU A 33 8.88 7.88 9.36
CA LEU A 33 7.62 7.91 10.11
C LEU A 33 7.88 7.35 11.51
N GLY A 34 8.13 8.26 12.45
CA GLY A 34 8.62 7.89 13.77
C GLY A 34 9.98 7.18 13.69
N SER A 35 10.06 5.95 14.20
CA SER A 35 11.29 5.13 14.13
C SER A 35 11.37 4.24 12.89
N LYS A 36 10.39 4.32 11.97
CA LYS A 36 10.33 3.46 10.79
C LYS A 36 10.67 4.24 9.52
N PRO A 37 11.72 3.86 8.78
CA PRO A 37 11.99 4.42 7.47
C PRO A 37 10.94 3.94 6.46
N VAL A 38 10.43 4.85 5.63
CA VAL A 38 9.40 4.63 4.62
C VAL A 38 9.88 5.23 3.30
N LEU A 39 10.02 4.38 2.29
CA LEU A 39 10.34 4.80 0.94
C LEU A 39 9.05 5.28 0.25
N VAL A 40 9.07 6.51 -0.26
CA VAL A 40 7.97 7.11 -1.00
C VAL A 40 8.36 7.28 -2.46
N ALA A 41 7.55 6.70 -3.34
CA ALA A 41 7.63 6.88 -4.80
C ALA A 41 6.43 7.70 -5.27
N SER A 42 6.67 8.96 -5.63
CA SER A 42 5.64 9.91 -6.04
C SER A 42 5.52 10.08 -7.56
N SER A 43 6.36 9.43 -8.36
CA SER A 43 6.20 9.35 -9.82
C SER A 43 5.74 7.98 -10.29
N VAL A 44 5.07 7.96 -11.44
CA VAL A 44 4.62 6.73 -12.10
C VAL A 44 5.82 5.84 -12.46
N GLU A 45 6.92 6.45 -12.88
CA GLU A 45 8.16 5.75 -13.25
C GLU A 45 8.76 5.02 -12.05
N ALA A 46 8.88 5.71 -10.92
CA ALA A 46 9.40 5.12 -9.68
C ALA A 46 8.48 4.03 -9.14
N ALA A 47 7.16 4.27 -9.13
CA ALA A 47 6.19 3.26 -8.71
C ALA A 47 6.23 2.01 -9.61
N ARG A 48 6.33 2.21 -10.93
CA ARG A 48 6.42 1.11 -11.91
C ARG A 48 7.69 0.28 -11.70
N GLU A 49 8.83 0.92 -11.46
CA GLU A 49 10.10 0.24 -11.20
C GLU A 49 10.03 -0.59 -9.91
N ILE A 50 9.44 -0.03 -8.85
CA ILE A 50 9.23 -0.75 -7.59
C ILE A 50 8.32 -1.96 -7.81
N MET A 51 7.19 -1.78 -8.50
CA MET A 51 6.20 -2.85 -8.70
C MET A 51 6.63 -3.93 -9.69
N LYS A 52 7.61 -3.66 -10.57
CA LYS A 52 8.11 -4.65 -11.54
C LYS A 52 9.39 -5.34 -11.07
N THR A 53 10.33 -4.56 -10.54
CA THR A 53 11.69 -5.04 -10.26
C THR A 53 11.89 -5.39 -8.78
N HIS A 54 11.17 -4.70 -7.88
CA HIS A 54 11.32 -4.83 -6.43
C HIS A 54 10.03 -5.28 -5.73
N ASP A 55 9.15 -5.94 -6.48
CA ASP A 55 7.82 -6.34 -6.02
C ASP A 55 7.90 -7.25 -4.79
N LEU A 56 8.84 -8.19 -4.77
CA LEU A 56 9.01 -9.14 -3.67
C LEU A 56 9.43 -8.46 -2.36
N VAL A 57 10.34 -7.49 -2.42
CA VAL A 57 10.82 -6.74 -1.25
C VAL A 57 9.67 -5.90 -0.66
N CYS A 58 8.90 -5.25 -1.54
CA CYS A 58 7.76 -4.43 -1.16
C CYS A 58 6.48 -5.23 -0.85
N SER A 59 6.46 -6.53 -1.15
CA SER A 59 5.33 -7.42 -0.85
C SER A 59 5.33 -7.95 0.59
N SER A 60 6.44 -7.76 1.33
CA SER A 60 6.49 -8.16 2.73
C SER A 60 5.54 -7.28 3.56
N ARG A 61 4.59 -7.93 4.25
CA ARG A 61 3.60 -7.26 5.09
C ARG A 61 4.05 -7.36 6.55
N PRO A 62 3.97 -6.27 7.34
CA PRO A 62 4.24 -6.36 8.77
C PRO A 62 3.26 -7.34 9.41
N LYS A 63 3.73 -8.14 10.37
CA LYS A 63 2.85 -9.05 11.13
C LYS A 63 1.80 -8.23 11.85
N ALA A 64 0.55 -8.38 11.42
CA ALA A 64 -0.60 -7.71 12.00
C ALA A 64 -1.43 -8.68 12.86
N ASP A 65 -0.76 -9.62 13.54
CA ASP A 65 -1.35 -10.72 14.34
C ASP A 65 -2.32 -10.26 15.44
N LYS A 66 -2.22 -8.99 15.86
CA LYS A 66 -3.12 -8.37 16.86
C LYS A 66 -4.38 -7.75 16.25
N LEU A 67 -4.34 -7.39 14.97
CA LEU A 67 -5.44 -6.73 14.26
C LEU A 67 -6.25 -7.74 13.44
N PHE A 68 -5.59 -8.79 12.95
CA PHE A 68 -6.21 -9.88 12.21
C PHE A 68 -6.09 -11.16 13.01
N TYR A 69 -6.98 -12.14 12.77
CA TYR A 69 -7.06 -13.42 13.48
C TYR A 69 -5.83 -14.33 13.22
N GLY A 70 -4.63 -13.84 13.55
CA GLY A 70 -3.34 -14.43 13.24
C GLY A 70 -2.85 -14.17 11.80
N PRO A 71 -1.63 -14.62 11.46
CA PRO A 71 -0.95 -14.38 10.18
C PRO A 71 -1.50 -15.25 9.03
N ARG A 72 -2.75 -15.70 9.13
CA ARG A 72 -3.38 -16.70 8.24
C ARG A 72 -4.50 -16.12 7.38
N ASP A 73 -4.41 -14.84 7.10
CA ASP A 73 -5.40 -14.14 6.28
C ASP A 73 -4.81 -13.78 4.89
N VAL A 74 -5.69 -13.54 3.93
CA VAL A 74 -5.32 -13.26 2.53
C VAL A 74 -4.60 -11.89 2.41
N GLY A 75 -4.91 -10.96 3.31
CA GLY A 75 -4.53 -9.55 3.23
C GLY A 75 -3.30 -9.16 4.04
N PHE A 76 -2.93 -9.88 5.10
CA PHE A 76 -1.85 -9.49 6.02
C PHE A 76 -0.91 -10.66 6.33
N SER A 77 -1.15 -11.85 5.77
CA SER A 77 -0.15 -12.92 5.76
C SER A 77 1.15 -12.44 5.08
N PRO A 78 2.32 -12.74 5.66
CA PRO A 78 3.60 -12.55 4.99
C PRO A 78 3.64 -13.26 3.63
N TYR A 79 4.39 -12.69 2.68
CA TYR A 79 4.61 -13.32 1.39
C TYR A 79 5.34 -14.66 1.55
N GLY A 80 4.85 -15.71 0.89
CA GLY A 80 5.40 -17.06 0.95
C GLY A 80 4.49 -18.07 0.23
N GLU A 81 4.88 -19.34 0.22
CA GLU A 81 4.11 -20.41 -0.45
C GLU A 81 2.67 -20.50 0.05
N TYR A 82 2.46 -20.36 1.36
CA TYR A 82 1.13 -20.31 1.95
C TYR A 82 0.26 -19.19 1.36
N TRP A 83 0.80 -17.97 1.30
CA TRP A 83 0.07 -16.83 0.73
C TRP A 83 -0.22 -17.02 -0.77
N LYS A 84 0.73 -17.59 -1.54
CA LYS A 84 0.53 -17.90 -2.97
C LYS A 84 -0.62 -18.90 -3.17
N GLN A 85 -0.66 -19.95 -2.35
CA GLN A 85 -1.74 -20.97 -2.40
C GLN A 85 -3.09 -20.34 -2.12
N ILE A 86 -3.22 -19.57 -1.04
CA ILE A 86 -4.48 -18.91 -0.67
C ILE A 86 -4.89 -17.88 -1.72
N LYS A 87 -3.96 -17.07 -2.22
CA LYS A 87 -4.24 -16.13 -3.31
C LYS A 87 -4.82 -16.85 -4.52
N SER A 88 -4.25 -18.00 -4.89
CA SER A 88 -4.76 -18.83 -6.00
C SER A 88 -6.20 -19.28 -5.74
N THR A 89 -6.49 -19.84 -4.55
CA THR A 89 -7.84 -20.27 -4.17
C THR A 89 -8.85 -19.10 -4.22
N VAL A 90 -8.48 -17.94 -3.69
CA VAL A 90 -9.33 -16.73 -3.70
C VAL A 90 -9.61 -16.26 -5.12
N VAL A 91 -8.58 -16.18 -5.97
CA VAL A 91 -8.73 -15.75 -7.37
C VAL A 91 -9.61 -16.72 -8.16
N LEU A 92 -9.40 -18.03 -7.99
CA LEU A 92 -10.13 -19.04 -8.75
C LEU A 92 -11.58 -19.22 -8.32
N HIS A 93 -11.89 -19.09 -7.03
CA HIS A 93 -13.22 -19.41 -6.51
C HIS A 93 -14.05 -18.18 -6.12
N LEU A 94 -13.43 -17.13 -5.58
CA LEU A 94 -14.14 -15.95 -5.07
C LEU A 94 -14.13 -14.80 -6.07
N LEU A 95 -13.00 -14.56 -6.72
CA LEU A 95 -12.81 -13.44 -7.65
C LEU A 95 -12.79 -13.87 -9.12
N SER A 96 -13.37 -15.03 -9.44
CA SER A 96 -13.45 -15.48 -10.82
C SER A 96 -14.52 -14.71 -11.59
N ASN A 97 -14.33 -14.55 -12.90
CA ASN A 97 -15.30 -13.87 -13.76
C ASN A 97 -16.71 -14.45 -13.64
N LYS A 98 -16.82 -15.78 -13.52
CA LYS A 98 -18.12 -16.47 -13.32
C LYS A 98 -18.81 -15.99 -12.04
N ARG A 99 -18.04 -15.88 -10.94
CA ARG A 99 -18.55 -15.43 -9.65
C ARG A 99 -18.90 -13.95 -9.66
N VAL A 100 -18.08 -13.10 -10.28
CA VAL A 100 -18.37 -11.68 -10.45
C VAL A 100 -19.66 -11.48 -11.26
N GLN A 101 -19.80 -12.17 -12.38
CA GLN A 101 -21.02 -12.12 -13.21
C GLN A 101 -22.26 -12.58 -12.47
N SER A 102 -22.16 -13.54 -11.54
CA SER A 102 -23.30 -13.97 -10.73
C SER A 102 -23.87 -12.88 -9.80
N TYR A 103 -23.11 -11.81 -9.53
CA TYR A 103 -23.55 -10.67 -8.73
C TYR A 103 -24.09 -9.51 -9.57
N HIS A 104 -23.94 -9.56 -10.90
CA HIS A 104 -24.62 -8.66 -11.81
C HIS A 104 -26.03 -9.21 -12.03
N VAL A 105 -26.96 -8.79 -11.17
CA VAL A 105 -28.41 -9.01 -11.31
C VAL A 105 -28.94 -8.23 -12.51
#